data_AF-A0A943AI99-F1
#
_entry.id   AF-A0A943AI99-F1
#
_cell.length_a   1.000
_cell.length_b   1.000
_cell.length_c   1.000
_cell.angle_alpha   90.00
_cell.angle_beta   90.00
_cell.angle_gamma   90.00
#
_symmetry.space_group_name_H-M   'P 1'
#
loop_
_entity.id
_entity.type
_entity.pdbx_description
1 polymer ?
#
loop_
_entity_poly.entity_id
_entity_poly.type
_entity_poly.pdbx_seq_one_letter_code
_entity_poly.pdbx_strand_id
1 'polypeptide(L)'
;MKKRENKKIGMAFLAAAVLLSFSGCKNQEKPQEEREAKTEDREWEEAENTPYGKYPELVTYTLGQMSGANNSNLPEGNTYEDNAYTRYLRKMLNIQNESVHMEREERYDEYVNILVKDHTLPDVLVVSDRETLHELVENDLVADLTDVYKSCTSPRIKEMYDSYGGELLEGGMFDGRLMAIPETVIDHGPCLLWLRKDWMEELDLAEPKTLEEAFTIIEEFKKNRMGTEPGEEPIGLLCDTSLVGTTSTNYSVEPVFDSFGAFPQRWIMDEYGGVVYGSVTGETKEALGYLNQLYERGILDTDFALRAQNNLRDIVVEGKCGAFFGLWWTPNNPLMDTYDRDGTVEWEPYYLTEDALNGSQRFTTFRDNKYVVVRKGYEHPEIVMKIISVLFDHTRYEAKDADEVNSYFALNVDPTARPLVINVDYYEATYKVTENIRKALNGKISVNSLSAIEKSYYDACSNYLEGRNVTAEDWAAYKSRISAVGLLIDGDYKPPVRKYLEDTDGEIPEALKTLEKNTFIQIIMGKKPLDYFDEFVELWYEQGGKELTEQVREDVG
;
A
#
# COMPACT_ATOMS: atom_id res chain seq x y z
N MET A 1 40.23 23.09 86.76
CA MET A 1 41.11 23.32 87.92
C MET A 1 42.57 23.17 87.49
N LYS A 2 43.38 24.23 87.67
CA LYS A 2 44.86 24.31 87.75
C LYS A 2 45.72 23.63 86.64
N LYS A 3 46.30 24.44 85.73
CA LYS A 3 47.71 24.97 85.70
C LYS A 3 48.74 23.93 85.19
N ARG A 4 49.34 24.10 84.00
CA ARG A 4 50.50 24.96 83.59
C ARG A 4 51.80 24.14 83.67
N GLU A 5 52.55 23.92 82.58
CA GLU A 5 53.81 24.61 82.16
C GLU A 5 54.56 23.62 81.21
N ASN A 6 55.49 23.94 80.30
CA ASN A 6 56.05 25.16 79.74
C ASN A 6 56.80 24.78 78.43
N LYS A 7 56.57 25.59 77.39
CA LYS A 7 57.51 26.14 76.40
C LYS A 7 58.95 25.60 76.31
N LYS A 8 59.37 25.30 75.07
CA LYS A 8 60.66 25.79 74.53
C LYS A 8 60.43 26.58 73.24
N ILE A 9 61.08 27.74 73.19
CA ILE A 9 61.11 28.78 72.17
C ILE A 9 62.49 28.72 71.48
N GLY A 10 62.54 29.04 70.18
CA GLY A 10 63.75 29.50 69.48
C GLY A 10 63.59 29.36 67.96
N MET A 11 63.05 30.39 67.27
CA MET A 11 63.73 31.46 66.51
C MET A 11 64.02 31.03 65.05
N ALA A 12 63.16 31.36 64.07
CA ALA A 12 62.95 32.65 63.38
C ALA A 12 63.98 32.96 62.28
N PHE A 13 63.51 33.05 61.03
CA PHE A 13 63.97 34.09 60.08
C PHE A 13 62.84 34.51 59.12
N LEU A 14 62.67 35.83 59.04
CA LEU A 14 61.76 36.62 58.22
C LEU A 14 62.16 36.61 56.73
N ALA A 15 61.15 36.76 55.85
CA ALA A 15 61.05 37.72 54.73
C ALA A 15 60.20 37.08 53.61
N ALA A 16 59.32 37.75 52.87
CA ALA A 16 58.71 39.06 52.89
C ALA A 16 57.56 38.95 51.88
N ALA A 17 56.39 39.50 52.19
CA ALA A 17 55.29 39.60 51.25
C ALA A 17 55.61 40.65 50.17
N VAL A 18 55.51 40.27 48.90
CA VAL A 18 55.23 41.20 47.80
C VAL A 18 53.99 40.68 47.08
N LEU A 19 52.87 41.31 47.38
CA LEU A 19 51.65 41.27 46.59
C LEU A 19 51.89 42.08 45.31
N LEU A 20 51.94 41.41 44.17
CA LEU A 20 51.56 41.98 42.88
C LEU A 20 50.63 40.99 42.18
N SER A 21 49.41 41.46 42.01
CA SER A 21 48.23 40.86 41.41
C SER A 21 48.43 40.36 39.98
N PHE A 22 48.03 39.10 39.73
CA PHE A 22 47.45 38.68 38.46
C PHE A 22 46.18 37.88 38.73
N SER A 23 45.06 38.35 38.18
CA SER A 23 43.77 37.67 38.16
C SER A 23 43.87 36.30 37.52
N GLY A 24 43.24 35.30 38.16
CA GLY A 24 43.07 33.96 37.59
C GLY A 24 41.99 33.18 38.32
N CYS A 25 40.74 33.31 37.85
CA CYS A 25 39.64 32.43 38.23
C CYS A 25 40.01 30.98 37.87
N LYS A 26 40.10 30.12 38.89
CA LYS A 26 40.25 28.68 38.70
C LYS A 26 38.85 28.08 38.54
N ASN A 27 38.44 27.87 37.30
CA ASN A 27 37.28 27.04 36.95
C ASN A 27 37.54 25.62 37.47
N GLN A 28 36.61 25.07 38.27
CA GLN A 28 36.57 23.64 38.54
C GLN A 28 36.12 22.92 37.25
N GLU A 29 37.07 22.34 36.53
CA GLU A 29 36.73 21.34 35.52
C GLU A 29 36.24 20.08 36.24
N LYS A 30 34.99 19.69 35.98
CA LYS A 30 34.49 18.35 36.33
C LYS A 30 35.32 17.27 35.59
N PRO A 31 35.56 16.09 36.21
CA PRO A 31 36.35 15.01 35.62
C PRO A 31 35.82 14.57 34.25
N GLN A 32 36.73 14.13 33.37
CA GLN A 32 36.43 13.72 31.99
C GLN A 32 35.38 12.60 31.90
N GLU A 33 35.43 11.61 32.80
CA GLU A 33 34.45 10.50 32.87
C GLU A 33 33.01 10.99 33.16
N GLU A 34 32.83 12.01 34.01
CA GLU A 34 31.50 12.60 34.27
C GLU A 34 30.97 13.42 33.06
N ARG A 35 31.84 13.84 32.14
CA ARG A 35 31.43 14.54 30.91
C ARG A 35 31.08 13.56 29.81
N GLU A 36 31.83 12.47 29.69
CA GLU A 36 31.59 11.39 28.73
C GLU A 36 30.26 10.68 29.04
N ALA A 37 30.02 10.27 30.29
CA ALA A 37 28.75 9.67 30.70
C ALA A 37 27.53 10.58 30.46
N LYS A 38 27.67 11.89 30.71
CA LYS A 38 26.59 12.87 30.42
C LYS A 38 26.36 13.14 28.95
N THR A 39 27.33 12.83 28.10
CA THR A 39 27.21 12.98 26.65
C THR A 39 26.49 11.75 26.10
N GLU A 40 26.88 10.55 26.56
CA GLU A 40 26.22 9.29 26.24
C GLU A 40 24.75 9.26 26.70
N ASP A 41 24.45 9.68 27.93
CA ASP A 41 23.07 9.80 28.44
C ASP A 41 22.20 10.69 27.52
N ARG A 42 22.78 11.76 26.96
CA ARG A 42 22.07 12.66 26.04
C ARG A 42 21.89 12.07 24.65
N GLU A 43 22.87 11.31 24.17
CA GLU A 43 22.79 10.62 22.88
C GLU A 43 21.74 9.51 22.92
N TRP A 44 21.63 8.78 24.04
CA TRP A 44 20.51 7.86 24.29
C TRP A 44 19.17 8.60 24.37
N GLU A 45 19.08 9.68 25.15
CA GLU A 45 17.85 10.48 25.25
C GLU A 45 17.42 11.03 23.88
N GLU A 46 18.36 11.48 23.05
CA GLU A 46 18.09 11.93 21.67
C GLU A 46 17.65 10.76 20.77
N ALA A 47 18.29 9.60 20.87
CA ALA A 47 17.91 8.41 20.11
C ALA A 47 16.50 7.92 20.46
N GLU A 48 16.14 7.89 21.74
CA GLU A 48 14.84 7.43 22.24
C GLU A 48 13.68 8.39 21.94
N ASN A 49 13.97 9.66 21.63
CA ASN A 49 12.95 10.72 21.50
C ASN A 49 12.93 11.43 20.15
N THR A 50 13.67 10.92 19.15
CA THR A 50 13.68 11.51 17.80
C THR A 50 13.63 10.45 16.70
N PRO A 51 13.07 10.75 15.51
CA PRO A 51 12.97 9.79 14.41
C PRO A 51 14.33 9.33 13.87
N TYR A 52 15.34 10.19 13.94
CA TYR A 52 16.64 9.97 13.29
C TYR A 52 17.83 9.92 14.25
N GLY A 53 17.62 10.13 15.55
CA GLY A 53 18.67 10.03 16.56
C GLY A 53 19.32 8.65 16.51
N LYS A 54 20.63 8.62 16.31
CA LYS A 54 21.40 7.38 16.20
C LYS A 54 21.70 6.85 17.59
N TYR A 55 21.50 5.55 17.83
CA TYR A 55 21.90 4.95 19.11
C TYR A 55 23.43 4.98 19.25
N PRO A 56 23.96 5.38 20.42
CA PRO A 56 25.40 5.45 20.64
C PRO A 56 26.06 4.05 20.63
N GLU A 57 25.30 3.01 20.98
CA GLU A 57 25.70 1.61 20.87
C GLU A 57 24.81 0.84 19.89
N LEU A 58 25.27 -0.34 19.43
CA LEU A 58 24.50 -1.18 18.52
C LEU A 58 23.31 -1.78 19.26
N VAL A 59 22.11 -1.39 18.87
CA VAL A 59 20.87 -2.00 19.38
C VAL A 59 20.47 -3.16 18.48
N THR A 60 20.31 -4.34 19.06
CA THR A 60 19.80 -5.53 18.36
C THR A 60 18.38 -5.82 18.81
N TYR A 61 17.48 -6.13 17.85
CA TYR A 61 16.10 -6.50 18.12
C TYR A 61 15.76 -7.81 17.41
N THR A 62 15.02 -8.67 18.09
CA THR A 62 14.49 -9.90 17.49
C THR A 62 13.26 -9.58 16.63
N LEU A 63 13.20 -10.18 15.43
CA LEU A 63 12.15 -9.96 14.45
C LEU A 63 11.50 -11.27 14.04
N GLY A 64 10.16 -11.35 14.08
CA GLY A 64 9.41 -12.44 13.47
C GLY A 64 9.46 -12.35 11.95
N GLN A 65 10.36 -13.11 11.33
CA GLN A 65 10.73 -12.89 9.93
C GLN A 65 9.75 -13.56 8.95
N MET A 66 9.08 -12.74 8.14
CA MET A 66 8.35 -13.21 6.96
C MET A 66 9.32 -13.33 5.77
N SER A 67 9.26 -14.44 5.03
CA SER A 67 10.06 -14.67 3.83
C SER A 67 9.21 -14.83 2.58
N GLY A 68 9.62 -14.17 1.50
CA GLY A 68 8.96 -14.23 0.20
C GLY A 68 9.47 -15.35 -0.69
N ALA A 69 8.77 -15.56 -1.80
CA ALA A 69 9.23 -16.47 -2.84
C ALA A 69 10.61 -16.07 -3.39
N ASN A 70 11.39 -17.06 -3.84
CA ASN A 70 12.74 -16.85 -4.41
C ASN A 70 13.66 -15.98 -3.52
N ASN A 71 13.61 -16.17 -2.20
CA ASN A 71 14.36 -15.36 -1.23
C ASN A 71 14.13 -13.84 -1.43
N SER A 72 12.86 -13.48 -1.64
CA SER A 72 12.43 -12.10 -1.92
C SER A 72 13.12 -11.45 -3.13
N ASN A 73 13.62 -12.25 -4.08
CA ASN A 73 14.46 -11.80 -5.19
C ASN A 73 15.68 -10.98 -4.74
N LEU A 74 16.17 -11.19 -3.51
CA LEU A 74 17.34 -10.49 -3.00
C LEU A 74 18.54 -10.73 -3.92
N PRO A 75 19.38 -9.70 -4.17
CA PRO A 75 20.60 -9.87 -4.94
C PRO A 75 21.52 -10.94 -4.34
N GLU A 76 22.32 -11.59 -5.17
CA GLU A 76 23.25 -12.63 -4.72
C GLU A 76 24.12 -12.14 -3.53
N GLY A 77 24.23 -12.98 -2.50
CA GLY A 77 24.97 -12.68 -1.27
C GLY A 77 24.22 -11.84 -0.24
N ASN A 78 23.04 -11.30 -0.56
CA ASN A 78 22.21 -10.56 0.41
C ASN A 78 21.31 -11.53 1.18
N THR A 79 21.07 -11.23 2.46
CA THR A 79 20.20 -12.00 3.36
C THR A 79 19.15 -11.09 4.00
N TYR A 80 18.18 -11.64 4.73
CA TYR A 80 17.21 -10.83 5.48
C TYR A 80 17.83 -10.02 6.63
N GLU A 81 19.03 -10.37 7.08
CA GLU A 81 19.78 -9.63 8.11
C GLU A 81 20.88 -8.74 7.51
N ASP A 82 21.32 -9.01 6.28
CA ASP A 82 22.34 -8.24 5.55
C ASP A 82 21.89 -7.94 4.11
N ASN A 83 21.08 -6.90 3.97
CA ASN A 83 20.63 -6.34 2.70
C ASN A 83 20.67 -4.81 2.73
N ALA A 84 20.31 -4.16 1.63
CA ALA A 84 20.37 -2.71 1.50
C ALA A 84 19.58 -1.99 2.62
N TYR A 85 18.41 -2.52 3.00
CA TYR A 85 17.60 -1.94 4.07
C TYR A 85 18.30 -2.05 5.43
N THR A 86 18.76 -3.25 5.81
CA THR A 86 19.37 -3.48 7.13
C THR A 86 20.71 -2.76 7.27
N ARG A 87 21.53 -2.74 6.21
CA ARG A 87 22.78 -1.95 6.18
C ARG A 87 22.52 -0.46 6.32
N TYR A 88 21.49 0.07 5.66
CA TYR A 88 21.15 1.49 5.76
C TYR A 88 20.64 1.85 7.16
N LEU A 89 19.78 1.02 7.75
CA LEU A 89 19.32 1.17 9.13
C LEU A 89 20.48 1.10 10.13
N ARG A 90 21.42 0.17 9.94
CA ARG A 90 22.64 0.07 10.76
C ARG A 90 23.49 1.33 10.67
N LYS A 91 23.65 1.88 9.47
CA LYS A 91 24.41 3.12 9.25
C LYS A 91 23.74 4.32 9.93
N MET A 92 22.44 4.51 9.71
CA MET A 92 21.67 5.67 10.16
C MET A 92 21.38 5.65 11.65
N LEU A 93 20.91 4.51 12.16
CA LEU A 93 20.36 4.40 13.50
C LEU A 93 21.24 3.58 14.46
N ASN A 94 22.24 2.84 13.95
CA ASN A 94 23.00 1.87 14.74
C ASN A 94 22.15 0.70 15.26
N ILE A 95 21.24 0.20 14.41
CA ILE A 95 20.39 -0.96 14.75
C ILE A 95 20.69 -2.18 13.86
N GLN A 96 20.38 -3.37 14.36
CA GLN A 96 20.48 -4.64 13.62
C GLN A 96 19.32 -5.55 13.99
N ASN A 97 18.59 -6.07 12.98
CA ASN A 97 17.64 -7.14 13.23
C ASN A 97 18.36 -8.48 13.43
N GLU A 98 17.80 -9.30 14.31
CA GLU A 98 18.07 -10.72 14.44
C GLU A 98 16.77 -11.46 14.10
N SER A 99 16.75 -12.14 12.96
CA SER A 99 15.58 -12.86 12.49
C SER A 99 15.39 -14.11 13.35
N VAL A 100 14.38 -14.07 14.22
CA VAL A 100 13.95 -15.26 14.94
C VAL A 100 12.80 -15.89 14.16
N HIS A 101 12.88 -17.21 14.00
CA HIS A 101 11.78 -18.03 13.47
C HIS A 101 11.22 -17.52 12.13
N MET A 102 12.01 -17.71 11.07
CA MET A 102 11.63 -17.34 9.70
C MET A 102 10.64 -18.32 9.09
N GLU A 103 9.51 -17.83 8.59
CA GLU A 103 8.52 -18.64 7.87
C GLU A 103 8.12 -17.97 6.54
N ARG A 104 7.59 -18.76 5.60
CA ARG A 104 7.09 -18.24 4.32
C ARG A 104 5.79 -17.46 4.53
N GLU A 105 5.56 -16.41 3.74
CA GLU A 105 4.34 -15.58 3.82
C GLU A 105 3.06 -16.42 3.89
N GLU A 106 2.92 -17.45 3.05
CA GLU A 106 1.76 -18.37 3.02
C GLU A 106 1.47 -19.12 4.34
N ARG A 107 2.45 -19.23 5.23
CA ARG A 107 2.37 -19.98 6.51
C ARG A 107 2.68 -19.09 7.71
N TYR A 108 2.87 -17.80 7.48
CA TYR A 108 3.32 -16.87 8.49
C TYR A 108 2.26 -16.67 9.58
N ASP A 109 0.98 -16.62 9.19
CA ASP A 109 -0.12 -16.41 10.15
C ASP A 109 -0.33 -17.62 11.08
N GLU A 110 -0.20 -18.85 10.56
CA GLU A 110 -0.20 -20.06 11.39
C GLU A 110 0.93 -20.01 12.43
N TYR A 111 2.07 -19.49 12.02
CA TYR A 111 3.25 -19.35 12.87
C TYR A 111 3.07 -18.25 13.93
N VAL A 112 2.57 -17.07 13.56
CA VAL A 112 2.23 -15.97 14.49
C VAL A 112 1.29 -16.47 15.57
N ASN A 113 0.24 -17.21 15.19
CA ASN A 113 -0.72 -17.80 16.12
C ASN A 113 -0.09 -18.73 17.16
N ILE A 114 1.00 -19.43 16.80
CA ILE A 114 1.75 -20.28 17.75
C ILE A 114 2.50 -19.40 18.76
N LEU A 115 3.19 -18.35 18.30
CA LEU A 115 3.93 -17.45 19.20
C LEU A 115 3.03 -16.73 20.20
N VAL A 116 1.85 -16.31 19.75
CA VAL A 116 0.83 -15.66 20.59
C VAL A 116 0.42 -16.62 21.71
N LYS A 117 0.06 -17.86 21.38
CA LYS A 117 -0.38 -18.89 22.35
C LYS A 117 0.72 -19.33 23.31
N ASP A 118 1.96 -19.40 22.83
CA ASP A 118 3.11 -19.82 23.65
C ASP A 118 3.71 -18.65 24.46
N HIS A 119 3.24 -17.41 24.25
CA HIS A 119 3.78 -16.19 24.84
C HIS A 119 5.29 -16.00 24.57
N THR A 120 5.75 -16.36 23.37
CA THR A 120 7.17 -16.34 22.95
C THR A 120 7.44 -15.30 21.84
N LEU A 121 6.71 -14.18 21.88
CA LEU A 121 6.83 -13.14 20.85
C LEU A 121 8.27 -12.62 20.70
N PRO A 122 8.71 -12.32 19.46
CA PRO A 122 9.91 -11.51 19.23
C PRO A 122 9.70 -10.07 19.69
N ASP A 123 10.75 -9.25 19.69
CA ASP A 123 10.67 -7.83 20.06
C ASP A 123 9.77 -7.06 19.10
N VAL A 124 9.85 -7.36 17.79
CA VAL A 124 9.00 -6.76 16.75
C VAL A 124 8.34 -7.87 15.91
N LEU A 125 7.05 -7.70 15.64
CA LEU A 125 6.26 -8.64 14.85
C LEU A 125 5.33 -7.88 13.90
N VAL A 126 5.09 -8.45 12.72
CA VAL A 126 4.01 -8.01 11.83
C VAL A 126 2.87 -9.00 12.01
N VAL A 127 1.63 -8.53 12.14
CA VAL A 127 0.44 -9.38 12.16
C VAL A 127 -0.43 -9.04 10.96
N SER A 128 -1.06 -10.04 10.35
CA SER A 128 -1.72 -9.88 9.06
C SER A 128 -3.18 -9.42 9.17
N ASP A 129 -3.75 -9.44 10.36
CA ASP A 129 -5.16 -9.16 10.59
C ASP A 129 -5.42 -8.51 11.97
N ARG A 130 -6.60 -7.91 12.12
CA ARG A 130 -7.01 -7.20 13.34
C ARG A 130 -7.43 -8.15 14.46
N GLU A 131 -7.90 -9.37 14.17
CA GLU A 131 -8.32 -10.35 15.18
C GLU A 131 -7.12 -10.79 16.02
N THR A 132 -6.02 -11.15 15.36
CA THR A 132 -4.74 -11.48 15.98
C THR A 132 -4.21 -10.30 16.79
N LEU A 133 -4.35 -9.06 16.28
CA LEU A 133 -3.99 -7.86 17.04
C LEU A 133 -4.84 -7.69 18.31
N HIS A 134 -6.14 -7.93 18.23
CA HIS A 134 -7.04 -7.88 19.38
C HIS A 134 -6.63 -8.92 20.44
N GLU A 135 -6.36 -10.17 20.04
CA GLU A 135 -5.89 -11.22 20.95
C GLU A 135 -4.58 -10.81 21.65
N LEU A 136 -3.63 -10.23 20.91
CA LEU A 136 -2.37 -9.71 21.48
C LEU A 136 -2.58 -8.62 22.54
N VAL A 137 -3.51 -7.71 22.29
CA VAL A 137 -3.82 -6.60 23.20
C VAL A 137 -4.58 -7.09 24.43
N GLU A 138 -5.59 -7.94 24.27
CA GLU A 138 -6.35 -8.53 25.38
C GLU A 138 -5.47 -9.35 26.33
N ASN A 139 -4.49 -10.06 25.77
CA ASN A 139 -3.52 -10.83 26.54
C ASN A 139 -2.35 -9.99 27.09
N ASP A 140 -2.39 -8.66 26.92
CA ASP A 140 -1.39 -7.71 27.43
C ASP A 140 0.04 -7.98 26.93
N LEU A 141 0.18 -8.43 25.67
CA LEU A 141 1.45 -8.89 25.10
C LEU A 141 2.22 -7.83 24.30
N VAL A 142 1.58 -6.71 23.98
CA VAL A 142 2.15 -5.64 23.14
C VAL A 142 2.31 -4.32 23.89
N ALA A 143 3.28 -3.51 23.49
CA ALA A 143 3.62 -2.24 24.11
C ALA A 143 2.68 -1.11 23.67
N ASP A 144 2.48 -0.11 24.54
CA ASP A 144 1.85 1.16 24.17
C ASP A 144 2.85 2.01 23.37
N LEU A 145 2.50 2.29 22.11
CA LEU A 145 3.31 3.03 21.15
C LEU A 145 2.93 4.51 21.06
N THR A 146 1.97 4.97 21.87
CA THR A 146 1.38 6.31 21.75
C THR A 146 2.39 7.44 21.86
N ASP A 147 3.29 7.38 22.84
CA ASP A 147 4.24 8.46 23.08
C ASP A 147 5.43 8.40 22.11
N VAL A 148 5.92 7.20 21.81
CA VAL A 148 6.99 7.02 20.81
C VAL A 148 6.54 7.37 19.40
N TYR A 149 5.27 7.18 19.06
CA TYR A 149 4.71 7.69 17.80
C TYR A 149 4.76 9.22 17.73
N LYS A 150 4.49 9.91 18.85
CA LYS A 150 4.54 11.38 18.90
C LYS A 150 5.98 11.90 18.81
N SER A 151 6.94 11.28 19.49
CA SER A 151 8.34 11.76 19.54
C SER A 151 9.21 11.25 18.38
N CYS A 152 9.06 9.97 18.00
CA CYS A 152 9.99 9.26 17.12
C CYS A 152 9.47 8.98 15.71
N THR A 153 8.31 9.51 15.34
CA THR A 153 7.81 9.48 13.96
C THR A 153 8.05 10.82 13.28
N SER A 154 8.64 10.81 12.09
CA SER A 154 8.89 12.04 11.34
C SER A 154 7.59 12.78 10.98
N PRO A 155 7.64 14.11 10.80
CA PRO A 155 6.48 14.88 10.37
C PRO A 155 5.86 14.36 9.07
N ARG A 156 6.68 13.97 8.08
CA ARG A 156 6.18 13.47 6.79
C ARG A 156 5.44 12.14 6.95
N ILE A 157 5.93 11.22 7.78
CA ILE A 157 5.22 9.97 8.04
C ILE A 157 3.86 10.24 8.68
N LYS A 158 3.78 11.20 9.62
CA LYS A 158 2.49 11.60 10.21
C LYS A 158 1.55 12.18 9.14
N GLU A 159 2.07 13.05 8.26
CA GLU A 159 1.30 13.57 7.12
C GLU A 159 0.83 12.47 6.15
N MET A 160 1.62 11.40 5.97
CA MET A 160 1.20 10.24 5.18
C MET A 160 0.00 9.54 5.83
N TYR A 161 0.04 9.25 7.14
CA TYR A 161 -1.13 8.70 7.83
C TYR A 161 -2.32 9.65 7.81
N ASP A 162 -2.11 10.95 8.03
CA ASP A 162 -3.17 11.96 8.02
C ASP A 162 -3.90 12.02 6.67
N SER A 163 -3.24 11.65 5.55
CA SER A 163 -3.89 11.60 4.23
C SER A 163 -4.95 10.51 4.08
N TYR A 164 -5.04 9.56 5.02
CA TYR A 164 -6.09 8.54 5.09
C TYR A 164 -7.25 8.96 6.00
N GLY A 165 -7.20 10.15 6.60
CA GLY A 165 -8.07 10.53 7.72
C GLY A 165 -7.61 9.92 9.05
N GLY A 166 -8.44 10.04 10.09
CA GLY A 166 -8.14 9.49 11.42
C GLY A 166 -8.27 7.97 11.51
N GLU A 167 -9.14 7.40 10.67
CA GLU A 167 -9.61 6.03 10.84
C GLU A 167 -8.52 4.97 10.65
N LEU A 168 -7.56 5.18 9.74
CA LEU A 168 -6.49 4.21 9.51
C LEU A 168 -5.69 3.97 10.79
N LEU A 169 -5.22 5.04 11.44
CA LEU A 169 -4.49 4.96 12.70
C LEU A 169 -5.38 4.46 13.85
N GLU A 170 -6.68 4.78 13.86
CA GLU A 170 -7.64 4.21 14.80
C GLU A 170 -7.69 2.67 14.71
N GLY A 171 -7.35 2.10 13.54
CA GLY A 171 -7.14 0.66 13.39
C GLY A 171 -6.01 0.06 14.23
N GLY A 172 -5.09 0.87 14.76
CA GLY A 172 -4.09 0.44 15.73
C GLY A 172 -4.42 0.79 17.18
N MET A 173 -5.57 1.44 17.43
CA MET A 173 -5.90 2.00 18.74
C MET A 173 -6.80 1.07 19.56
N PHE A 174 -6.48 0.94 20.85
CA PHE A 174 -7.27 0.22 21.86
C PHE A 174 -7.31 1.07 23.15
N ASP A 175 -8.49 1.30 23.71
CA ASP A 175 -8.68 2.13 24.92
C ASP A 175 -7.97 3.51 24.86
N GLY A 176 -7.93 4.12 23.67
CA GLY A 176 -7.27 5.41 23.44
C GLY A 176 -5.74 5.37 23.40
N ARG A 177 -5.14 4.18 23.31
CA ARG A 177 -3.69 3.96 23.16
C ARG A 177 -3.37 3.30 21.83
N LEU A 178 -2.29 3.72 21.20
CA LEU A 178 -1.79 3.14 19.96
C LEU A 178 -1.01 1.87 20.29
N MET A 179 -1.57 0.70 20.01
CA MET A 179 -0.97 -0.59 20.32
C MET A 179 -0.23 -1.20 19.11
N ALA A 180 -0.53 -0.73 17.90
CA ALA A 180 0.13 -1.18 16.68
C ALA A 180 0.16 -0.07 15.62
N ILE A 181 1.09 -0.20 14.67
CA ILE A 181 1.16 0.67 13.50
C ILE A 181 0.57 -0.05 12.28
N PRO A 182 -0.57 0.40 11.74
CA PRO A 182 -1.15 -0.19 10.54
C PRO A 182 -0.31 0.13 9.30
N GLU A 183 -0.30 -0.78 8.34
CA GLU A 183 0.22 -0.45 7.01
C GLU A 183 -0.70 0.53 6.28
N THR A 184 -0.13 1.23 5.30
CA THR A 184 -0.87 2.11 4.40
C THR A 184 -1.00 1.46 3.03
N VAL A 185 -2.20 1.55 2.43
CA VAL A 185 -2.48 1.09 1.06
C VAL A 185 -2.91 2.29 0.22
N ILE A 186 -2.05 2.70 -0.71
CA ILE A 186 -2.29 3.86 -1.58
C ILE A 186 -3.55 3.65 -2.43
N ASP A 187 -4.15 4.75 -2.89
CA ASP A 187 -5.24 4.67 -3.85
C ASP A 187 -4.71 4.19 -5.22
N HIS A 188 -5.36 3.16 -5.74
CA HIS A 188 -5.06 2.60 -7.06
C HIS A 188 -5.92 3.22 -8.17
N GLY A 189 -6.88 4.08 -7.84
CA GLY A 189 -7.86 4.60 -8.80
C GLY A 189 -8.84 3.55 -9.31
N PRO A 190 -9.81 3.97 -10.15
CA PRO A 190 -10.74 3.06 -10.80
C PRO A 190 -10.05 2.33 -11.98
N CYS A 191 -10.65 1.23 -12.41
CA CYS A 191 -10.29 0.63 -13.68
C CYS A 191 -10.61 1.59 -14.84
N LEU A 192 -9.66 1.72 -15.76
CA LEU A 192 -9.79 2.39 -17.05
C LEU A 192 -10.14 1.33 -18.10
N LEU A 193 -10.86 1.71 -19.16
CA LEU A 193 -11.02 0.84 -20.31
C LEU A 193 -9.77 0.96 -21.19
N TRP A 194 -9.05 -0.14 -21.37
CA TRP A 194 -7.92 -0.21 -22.30
C TRP A 194 -8.42 -0.74 -23.64
N LEU A 195 -8.19 0.00 -24.73
CA LEU A 195 -8.56 -0.40 -26.10
C LEU A 195 -7.34 -0.41 -27.03
N ARG A 196 -7.35 -1.32 -28.01
CA ARG A 196 -6.40 -1.34 -29.13
C ARG A 196 -6.68 -0.18 -30.08
N LYS A 197 -5.86 0.86 -29.99
CA LYS A 197 -5.92 2.05 -30.83
C LYS A 197 -5.58 1.75 -32.28
N ASP A 198 -4.58 0.92 -32.51
CA ASP A 198 -4.20 0.46 -33.85
C ASP A 198 -5.34 -0.29 -34.56
N TRP A 199 -6.15 -1.06 -33.83
CA TRP A 199 -7.34 -1.71 -34.40
C TRP A 199 -8.44 -0.70 -34.73
N MET A 200 -8.63 0.33 -33.91
CA MET A 200 -9.59 1.40 -34.22
C MET A 200 -9.15 2.16 -35.48
N GLU A 201 -7.86 2.44 -35.62
CA GLU A 201 -7.30 3.11 -36.80
C GLU A 201 -7.43 2.26 -38.07
N GLU A 202 -7.20 0.94 -38.00
CA GLU A 202 -7.40 0.01 -39.12
C GLU A 202 -8.86 -0.02 -39.60
N LEU A 203 -9.81 0.09 -38.68
CA LEU A 203 -11.24 0.07 -38.96
C LEU A 203 -11.87 1.46 -39.18
N ASP A 204 -11.07 2.54 -39.17
CA ASP A 204 -11.52 3.93 -39.28
C ASP A 204 -12.58 4.31 -38.22
N LEU A 205 -12.40 3.81 -37.00
CA LEU A 205 -13.27 4.06 -35.85
C LEU A 205 -12.80 5.28 -35.05
N ALA A 206 -13.75 6.09 -34.57
CA ALA A 206 -13.46 7.22 -33.70
C ALA A 206 -13.24 6.76 -32.24
N GLU A 207 -12.44 7.51 -31.48
CA GLU A 207 -12.23 7.25 -30.05
C GLU A 207 -13.55 7.44 -29.26
N PRO A 208 -13.86 6.54 -28.29
CA PRO A 208 -15.13 6.57 -27.57
C PRO A 208 -15.18 7.65 -26.49
N LYS A 209 -16.38 8.19 -26.25
CA LYS A 209 -16.66 9.14 -25.16
C LYS A 209 -17.56 8.57 -24.07
N THR A 210 -18.31 7.53 -24.39
CA THR A 210 -19.21 6.82 -23.46
C THR A 210 -18.88 5.33 -23.42
N LEU A 211 -19.34 4.63 -22.38
CA LEU A 211 -19.16 3.18 -22.30
C LEU A 211 -19.87 2.45 -23.46
N GLU A 212 -21.06 2.89 -23.88
CA GLU A 212 -21.78 2.25 -24.99
C GLU A 212 -21.11 2.48 -26.35
N GLU A 213 -20.51 3.65 -26.60
CA GLU A 213 -19.68 3.87 -27.79
C GLU A 213 -18.48 2.91 -27.79
N ALA A 214 -17.84 2.74 -26.63
CA ALA A 214 -16.74 1.79 -26.50
C ALA A 214 -17.18 0.34 -26.71
N PHE A 215 -18.34 -0.06 -26.19
CA PHE A 215 -18.91 -1.39 -26.43
C PHE A 215 -19.27 -1.61 -27.90
N THR A 216 -19.71 -0.58 -28.61
CA THR A 216 -19.91 -0.63 -30.06
C THR A 216 -18.59 -0.88 -30.80
N ILE A 217 -17.49 -0.25 -30.38
CA ILE A 217 -16.15 -0.50 -30.93
C ILE A 217 -15.71 -1.96 -30.71
N ILE A 218 -15.94 -2.51 -29.51
CA ILE A 218 -15.63 -3.92 -29.20
C ILE A 218 -16.46 -4.86 -30.07
N GLU A 219 -17.73 -4.52 -30.32
CA GLU A 219 -18.59 -5.27 -31.23
C GLU A 219 -18.04 -5.24 -32.67
N GLU A 220 -17.52 -4.11 -33.14
CA GLU A 220 -16.83 -4.00 -34.44
C GLU A 220 -15.53 -4.80 -34.49
N PHE A 221 -14.73 -4.83 -33.41
CA PHE A 221 -13.56 -5.71 -33.33
C PHE A 221 -13.95 -7.18 -33.54
N LYS A 222 -15.05 -7.61 -32.91
CA LYS A 222 -15.56 -8.97 -33.08
C LYS A 222 -16.07 -9.25 -34.48
N LYS A 223 -16.89 -8.35 -35.05
CA LYS A 223 -17.43 -8.51 -36.41
C LYS A 223 -16.31 -8.65 -37.45
N ASN A 224 -15.22 -7.90 -37.26
CA ASN A 224 -14.05 -7.94 -38.14
C ASN A 224 -13.01 -8.99 -37.73
N ARG A 225 -13.28 -9.77 -36.67
CA ARG A 225 -12.43 -10.86 -36.17
C ARG A 225 -10.99 -10.42 -35.85
N MET A 226 -10.85 -9.23 -35.29
CA MET A 226 -9.55 -8.68 -34.91
C MET A 226 -8.86 -9.59 -33.88
N GLY A 227 -7.54 -9.79 -34.03
CA GLY A 227 -6.75 -10.66 -33.14
C GLY A 227 -7.15 -12.14 -33.12
N THR A 228 -7.87 -12.61 -34.15
CA THR A 228 -8.45 -13.96 -34.17
C THR A 228 -7.87 -14.82 -35.29
N GLU A 229 -7.34 -15.99 -34.95
CA GLU A 229 -6.84 -16.94 -35.93
C GLU A 229 -7.96 -17.68 -36.68
N PRO A 230 -7.70 -18.23 -37.88
CA PRO A 230 -8.67 -19.04 -38.60
C PRO A 230 -9.14 -20.25 -37.77
N GLY A 231 -10.45 -20.30 -37.48
CA GLY A 231 -11.07 -21.39 -36.73
C GLY A 231 -11.25 -21.12 -35.23
N GLU A 232 -10.78 -19.98 -34.72
CA GLU A 232 -11.04 -19.52 -33.35
C GLU A 232 -12.25 -18.54 -33.31
N GLU A 233 -12.79 -18.26 -32.14
CA GLU A 233 -13.83 -17.23 -31.97
C GLU A 233 -13.21 -15.92 -31.48
N PRO A 234 -13.64 -14.76 -32.00
CA PRO A 234 -13.11 -13.48 -31.56
C PRO A 234 -13.53 -13.15 -30.13
N ILE A 235 -12.55 -12.69 -29.36
CA ILE A 235 -12.72 -12.30 -27.96
C ILE A 235 -13.19 -10.85 -27.90
N GLY A 236 -14.25 -10.60 -27.12
CA GLY A 236 -14.76 -9.26 -26.85
C GLY A 236 -13.98 -8.57 -25.72
N LEU A 237 -14.71 -7.92 -24.82
CA LEU A 237 -14.23 -7.43 -23.55
C LEU A 237 -13.80 -8.61 -22.68
N LEU A 238 -12.49 -8.72 -22.46
CA LEU A 238 -11.90 -9.73 -21.61
C LEU A 238 -12.14 -9.38 -20.13
N CYS A 239 -12.68 -10.32 -19.36
CA CYS A 239 -12.93 -10.14 -17.93
C CYS A 239 -12.65 -11.39 -17.10
N ASP A 240 -12.51 -11.20 -15.79
CA ASP A 240 -12.35 -12.29 -14.83
C ASP A 240 -13.69 -12.71 -14.20
N THR A 241 -13.72 -13.93 -13.65
CA THR A 241 -14.96 -14.50 -13.07
C THR A 241 -15.32 -13.94 -11.70
N SER A 242 -14.45 -13.17 -11.05
CA SER A 242 -14.76 -12.49 -9.80
C SER A 242 -15.68 -11.29 -10.06
N LEU A 243 -15.66 -10.74 -11.29
CA LEU A 243 -16.47 -9.62 -11.80
C LEU A 243 -16.21 -8.28 -11.10
N VAL A 244 -15.91 -8.32 -9.81
CA VAL A 244 -15.57 -7.20 -8.95
C VAL A 244 -14.11 -7.37 -8.53
N GLY A 245 -13.34 -6.29 -8.63
CA GLY A 245 -11.97 -6.26 -8.17
C GLY A 245 -11.90 -6.18 -6.65
N THR A 246 -10.85 -6.77 -6.08
CA THR A 246 -10.50 -6.61 -4.66
C THR A 246 -9.56 -5.43 -4.51
N THR A 247 -8.25 -5.69 -4.44
CA THR A 247 -7.21 -4.68 -4.32
C THR A 247 -6.26 -4.79 -5.50
N SER A 248 -6.08 -3.68 -6.22
CA SER A 248 -5.14 -3.59 -7.34
C SER A 248 -5.31 -4.71 -8.40
N THR A 249 -6.55 -4.95 -8.84
CA THR A 249 -6.88 -6.00 -9.81
C THR A 249 -7.23 -5.43 -11.20
N ASN A 250 -6.79 -6.13 -12.25
CA ASN A 250 -7.27 -5.93 -13.63
C ASN A 250 -8.39 -6.92 -13.95
N TYR A 251 -9.08 -6.69 -15.07
CA TYR A 251 -10.10 -7.54 -15.68
C TYR A 251 -11.45 -7.61 -14.96
N SER A 252 -11.65 -6.82 -13.91
CA SER A 252 -12.98 -6.65 -13.30
C SER A 252 -13.90 -5.86 -14.24
N VAL A 253 -15.22 -6.01 -14.07
CA VAL A 253 -16.24 -5.23 -14.79
C VAL A 253 -16.87 -4.15 -13.90
N GLU A 254 -16.14 -3.70 -12.87
CA GLU A 254 -16.58 -2.65 -11.94
C GLU A 254 -17.08 -1.38 -12.61
N PRO A 255 -16.44 -0.85 -13.68
CA PRO A 255 -16.97 0.32 -14.37
C PRO A 255 -18.39 0.14 -14.93
N VAL A 256 -18.81 -1.11 -15.19
CA VAL A 256 -20.20 -1.42 -15.57
C VAL A 256 -21.12 -1.39 -14.34
N PHE A 257 -20.69 -1.88 -13.18
CA PHE A 257 -21.49 -1.74 -11.96
C PHE A 257 -21.62 -0.27 -11.54
N ASP A 258 -20.53 0.51 -11.66
CA ASP A 258 -20.50 1.93 -11.32
C ASP A 258 -21.50 2.76 -12.13
N SER A 259 -21.73 2.43 -13.41
CA SER A 259 -22.72 3.15 -14.25
C SER A 259 -24.17 2.96 -13.80
N PHE A 260 -24.46 1.87 -13.08
CA PHE A 260 -25.76 1.63 -12.43
C PHE A 260 -25.80 2.10 -10.98
N GLY A 261 -24.69 2.61 -10.45
CA GLY A 261 -24.57 2.90 -9.03
C GLY A 261 -24.66 1.65 -8.15
N ALA A 262 -24.17 0.51 -8.65
CA ALA A 262 -24.10 -0.77 -7.95
C ALA A 262 -22.73 -1.01 -7.30
N PHE A 263 -22.70 -1.53 -6.07
CA PHE A 263 -21.48 -1.82 -5.29
C PHE A 263 -21.45 -3.26 -4.79
N PRO A 264 -21.49 -4.25 -5.69
CA PRO A 264 -21.35 -5.64 -5.27
C PRO A 264 -20.08 -5.84 -4.44
N GLN A 265 -20.15 -6.79 -3.50
CA GLN A 265 -19.08 -7.20 -2.58
C GLN A 265 -18.64 -6.15 -1.57
N ARG A 266 -19.44 -5.09 -1.38
CA ARG A 266 -19.14 -4.00 -0.45
C ARG A 266 -20.33 -3.72 0.45
N TRP A 267 -20.10 -3.46 1.72
CA TRP A 267 -21.12 -2.83 2.57
C TRP A 267 -21.26 -1.35 2.17
N ILE A 268 -22.49 -0.91 1.96
CA ILE A 268 -22.83 0.47 1.60
C ILE A 268 -23.87 1.02 2.57
N MET A 269 -23.95 2.35 2.69
CA MET A 269 -25.06 2.98 3.39
C MET A 269 -26.19 3.23 2.41
N ASP A 270 -27.40 2.90 2.82
CA ASP A 270 -28.62 3.25 2.12
C ASP A 270 -29.00 4.73 2.32
N GLU A 271 -30.03 5.19 1.61
CA GLU A 271 -30.52 6.57 1.66
C GLU A 271 -31.03 7.00 3.04
N TYR A 272 -31.29 6.05 3.94
CA TYR A 272 -31.78 6.26 5.30
C TYR A 272 -30.66 6.18 6.35
N GLY A 273 -29.42 5.96 5.93
CA GLY A 273 -28.26 5.80 6.80
C GLY A 273 -28.16 4.42 7.45
N GLY A 274 -28.84 3.41 6.91
CA GLY A 274 -28.68 2.00 7.30
C GLY A 274 -27.62 1.31 6.45
N VAL A 275 -26.87 0.36 7.02
CA VAL A 275 -25.89 -0.44 6.27
C VAL A 275 -26.61 -1.56 5.50
N VAL A 276 -26.23 -1.80 4.25
CA VAL A 276 -26.71 -2.90 3.40
C VAL A 276 -25.56 -3.48 2.58
N TYR A 277 -25.62 -4.78 2.31
CA TYR A 277 -24.63 -5.42 1.45
C TYR A 277 -24.96 -5.12 -0.03
N GLY A 278 -24.03 -4.48 -0.75
CA GLY A 278 -24.28 -3.96 -2.08
C GLY A 278 -24.58 -5.03 -3.15
N SER A 279 -24.22 -6.29 -2.93
CA SER A 279 -24.56 -7.38 -3.85
C SER A 279 -26.04 -7.74 -3.87
N VAL A 280 -26.80 -7.39 -2.81
CA VAL A 280 -28.22 -7.73 -2.69
C VAL A 280 -29.15 -6.55 -3.03
N THR A 281 -28.63 -5.48 -3.62
CA THR A 281 -29.41 -4.28 -3.96
C THR A 281 -30.04 -4.36 -5.36
N GLY A 282 -31.03 -3.50 -5.61
CA GLY A 282 -31.70 -3.41 -6.90
C GLY A 282 -30.78 -2.93 -8.02
N GLU A 283 -29.84 -2.03 -7.72
CA GLU A 283 -28.84 -1.52 -8.65
C GLU A 283 -27.95 -2.65 -9.17
N THR A 284 -27.52 -3.56 -8.29
CA THR A 284 -26.76 -4.75 -8.70
C THR A 284 -27.58 -5.67 -9.61
N LYS A 285 -28.89 -5.83 -9.35
CA LYS A 285 -29.80 -6.57 -10.25
C LYS A 285 -29.81 -5.94 -11.66
N GLU A 286 -29.99 -4.63 -11.75
CA GLU A 286 -30.01 -3.92 -13.03
C GLU A 286 -28.69 -4.06 -13.79
N ALA A 287 -27.56 -3.91 -13.11
CA ALA A 287 -26.23 -4.08 -13.68
C ALA A 287 -26.00 -5.51 -14.22
N LEU A 288 -26.44 -6.55 -13.50
CA LEU A 288 -26.37 -7.94 -13.96
C LEU A 288 -27.22 -8.18 -15.20
N GLY A 289 -28.40 -7.56 -15.27
CA GLY A 289 -29.25 -7.59 -16.46
C GLY A 289 -28.54 -6.97 -17.67
N TYR A 290 -27.80 -5.88 -17.48
CA TYR A 290 -27.02 -5.24 -18.54
C TYR A 290 -25.80 -6.07 -18.94
N LEU A 291 -25.06 -6.65 -18.00
CA LEU A 291 -23.97 -7.58 -18.28
C LEU A 291 -24.45 -8.81 -19.08
N ASN A 292 -25.66 -9.31 -18.80
CA ASN A 292 -26.28 -10.35 -19.61
C ASN A 292 -26.53 -9.88 -21.06
N GLN A 293 -27.02 -8.65 -21.27
CA GLN A 293 -27.17 -8.10 -22.62
C GLN A 293 -25.83 -7.98 -23.36
N LEU A 294 -24.76 -7.55 -22.68
CA LEU A 294 -23.42 -7.51 -23.26
C LEU A 294 -22.91 -8.92 -23.62
N TYR A 295 -23.21 -9.93 -22.81
CA TYR A 295 -22.91 -11.33 -23.10
C TYR A 295 -23.68 -11.84 -24.33
N GLU A 296 -24.97 -11.57 -24.44
CA GLU A 296 -25.81 -11.97 -25.59
C GLU A 296 -25.38 -11.31 -26.90
N ARG A 297 -24.94 -10.03 -26.84
CA ARG A 297 -24.34 -9.31 -27.97
C ARG A 297 -22.93 -9.81 -28.32
N GLY A 298 -22.36 -10.68 -27.47
CA GLY A 298 -21.00 -11.19 -27.60
C GLY A 298 -19.92 -10.16 -27.30
N ILE A 299 -20.29 -8.98 -26.78
CA ILE A 299 -19.36 -7.92 -26.37
C ILE A 299 -18.59 -8.37 -25.14
N LEU A 300 -19.24 -8.97 -24.14
CA LEU A 300 -18.53 -9.66 -23.08
C LEU A 300 -17.91 -10.95 -23.65
N ASP A 301 -16.70 -11.31 -23.23
CA ASP A 301 -16.08 -12.58 -23.61
C ASP A 301 -17.01 -13.77 -23.32
N THR A 302 -17.45 -14.46 -24.37
CA THR A 302 -18.43 -15.54 -24.24
C THR A 302 -17.90 -16.75 -23.49
N ASP A 303 -16.57 -16.87 -23.40
CA ASP A 303 -15.86 -17.90 -22.64
C ASP A 303 -15.36 -17.42 -21.27
N PHE A 304 -15.78 -16.24 -20.78
CA PHE A 304 -15.25 -15.65 -19.54
C PHE A 304 -15.29 -16.62 -18.33
N ALA A 305 -16.35 -17.43 -18.22
CA ALA A 305 -16.52 -18.43 -17.17
C ALA A 305 -15.50 -19.59 -17.22
N LEU A 306 -14.79 -19.76 -18.34
CA LEU A 306 -13.74 -20.76 -18.56
C LEU A 306 -12.33 -20.16 -18.42
N ARG A 307 -12.20 -18.84 -18.22
CA ARG A 307 -10.91 -18.18 -18.10
C ARG A 307 -10.34 -18.33 -16.68
N ALA A 308 -9.05 -18.61 -16.59
CA ALA A 308 -8.26 -18.50 -15.36
C ALA A 308 -7.42 -17.21 -15.42
N GLN A 309 -7.01 -16.67 -14.27
CA GLN A 309 -6.33 -15.36 -14.22
C GLN A 309 -5.02 -15.32 -15.06
N ASN A 310 -4.19 -16.36 -14.96
CA ASN A 310 -2.98 -16.47 -15.78
C ASN A 310 -3.28 -16.56 -17.28
N ASN A 311 -4.41 -17.18 -17.66
CA ASN A 311 -4.88 -17.22 -19.05
C ASN A 311 -5.25 -15.82 -19.58
N LEU A 312 -5.82 -14.95 -18.74
CA LEU A 312 -6.20 -13.58 -19.16
C LEU A 312 -4.99 -12.76 -19.61
N ARG A 313 -3.89 -12.84 -18.85
CA ARG A 313 -2.63 -12.20 -19.20
C ARG A 313 -2.13 -12.68 -20.56
N ASP A 314 -2.04 -13.99 -20.75
CA ASP A 314 -1.49 -14.57 -21.96
C ASP A 314 -2.31 -14.20 -23.20
N ILE A 315 -3.65 -14.15 -23.09
CA ILE A 315 -4.55 -13.66 -24.15
C ILE A 315 -4.20 -12.23 -24.59
N VAL A 316 -3.95 -11.33 -23.63
CA VAL A 316 -3.55 -9.94 -23.93
C VAL A 316 -2.18 -9.91 -24.62
N VAL A 317 -1.20 -10.62 -24.06
CA VAL A 317 0.20 -10.61 -24.55
C VAL A 317 0.35 -11.31 -25.90
N GLU A 318 -0.54 -12.26 -26.22
CA GLU A 318 -0.64 -12.90 -27.54
C GLU A 318 -1.41 -12.07 -28.56
N GLY A 319 -1.95 -10.89 -28.18
CA GLY A 319 -2.66 -9.99 -29.08
C GLY A 319 -4.05 -10.48 -29.49
N LYS A 320 -4.66 -11.37 -28.71
CA LYS A 320 -5.95 -12.03 -29.01
C LYS A 320 -7.18 -11.25 -28.55
N CYS A 321 -7.00 -10.21 -27.74
CA CYS A 321 -8.09 -9.34 -27.29
C CYS A 321 -7.82 -7.87 -27.64
N GLY A 322 -8.90 -7.13 -27.89
CA GLY A 322 -8.86 -5.70 -28.20
C GLY A 322 -9.24 -4.79 -27.04
N ALA A 323 -9.78 -5.34 -25.95
CA ALA A 323 -10.37 -4.58 -24.88
C ALA A 323 -10.38 -5.31 -23.54
N PHE A 324 -10.07 -4.59 -22.47
CA PHE A 324 -10.28 -5.03 -21.08
C PHE A 324 -10.28 -3.82 -20.14
N PHE A 325 -10.89 -3.98 -18.97
CA PHE A 325 -10.77 -3.00 -17.90
C PHE A 325 -9.50 -3.27 -17.07
N GLY A 326 -8.73 -2.23 -16.79
CA GLY A 326 -7.49 -2.35 -16.05
C GLY A 326 -7.05 -1.04 -15.41
N LEU A 327 -6.26 -1.14 -14.35
CA LEU A 327 -5.79 0.01 -13.59
C LEU A 327 -4.73 0.80 -14.36
N TRP A 328 -4.35 1.97 -13.83
CA TRP A 328 -3.37 2.85 -14.46
C TRP A 328 -1.99 2.20 -14.66
N TRP A 329 -1.63 1.18 -13.86
CA TRP A 329 -0.35 0.49 -13.94
C TRP A 329 -0.30 -0.61 -15.01
N THR A 330 -1.42 -0.90 -15.67
CA THR A 330 -1.56 -1.91 -16.73
C THR A 330 -0.50 -1.84 -17.84
N PRO A 331 0.03 -0.66 -18.22
CA PRO A 331 1.16 -0.58 -19.15
C PRO A 331 2.41 -1.30 -18.65
N ASN A 332 2.67 -1.33 -17.35
CA ASN A 332 3.81 -2.02 -16.77
C ASN A 332 3.62 -3.55 -16.79
N ASN A 333 2.37 -4.02 -16.65
CA ASN A 333 2.00 -5.42 -16.77
C ASN A 333 0.49 -5.52 -17.06
N PRO A 334 0.05 -6.14 -18.18
CA PRO A 334 0.85 -6.93 -19.10
C PRO A 334 1.27 -6.20 -20.39
N LEU A 335 0.91 -4.93 -20.59
CA LEU A 335 1.05 -4.35 -21.93
C LEU A 335 2.51 -4.08 -22.34
N MET A 336 3.43 -3.94 -21.38
CA MET A 336 4.86 -3.83 -21.67
C MET A 336 5.34 -5.01 -22.53
N ASP A 337 4.94 -6.24 -22.18
CA ASP A 337 5.25 -7.43 -22.96
C ASP A 337 4.62 -7.40 -24.36
N THR A 338 3.45 -6.77 -24.53
CA THR A 338 2.83 -6.61 -25.86
C THR A 338 3.69 -5.72 -26.74
N TYR A 339 4.17 -4.59 -26.19
CA TYR A 339 5.01 -3.63 -26.88
C TYR A 339 6.43 -4.18 -27.14
N ASP A 340 7.00 -4.94 -26.19
CA ASP A 340 8.29 -5.63 -26.36
C ASP A 340 8.24 -6.66 -27.50
N ARG A 341 7.13 -7.38 -27.63
CA ARG A 341 6.93 -8.36 -28.72
C ARG A 341 6.72 -7.66 -30.06
N ASP A 342 5.94 -6.59 -30.07
CA ASP A 342 5.62 -5.81 -31.26
C ASP A 342 5.38 -4.33 -30.89
N GLY A 343 6.41 -3.50 -31.13
CA GLY A 343 6.36 -2.07 -30.84
C GLY A 343 5.41 -1.26 -31.73
N THR A 344 4.65 -1.91 -32.62
CA THR A 344 3.57 -1.26 -33.38
C THR A 344 2.20 -1.39 -32.70
N VAL A 345 2.08 -2.22 -31.67
CA VAL A 345 0.85 -2.40 -30.90
C VAL A 345 0.61 -1.16 -30.04
N GLU A 346 -0.54 -0.51 -30.23
CA GLU A 346 -0.91 0.71 -29.51
C GLU A 346 -2.14 0.47 -28.65
N TRP A 347 -1.94 0.46 -27.33
CA TRP A 347 -3.02 0.49 -26.36
C TRP A 347 -3.23 1.91 -25.84
N GLU A 348 -4.49 2.31 -25.68
CA GLU A 348 -4.86 3.59 -25.09
C GLU A 348 -5.86 3.38 -23.94
N PRO A 349 -5.67 4.05 -22.79
CA PRO A 349 -6.65 4.05 -21.71
C PRO A 349 -7.76 5.06 -21.96
N TYR A 350 -8.96 4.73 -21.49
CA TYR A 350 -10.14 5.59 -21.52
C TYR A 350 -10.78 5.65 -20.13
N TYR A 351 -10.98 6.87 -19.64
CA TYR A 351 -11.71 7.14 -18.40
C TYR A 351 -13.13 7.63 -18.74
N LEU A 352 -14.07 6.68 -18.82
CA LEU A 352 -15.42 6.92 -19.34
C LEU A 352 -16.44 6.99 -18.19
N THR A 353 -16.59 8.17 -17.59
CA THR A 353 -17.43 8.39 -16.40
C THR A 353 -18.65 9.26 -16.62
N GLU A 354 -18.95 9.69 -17.86
CA GLU A 354 -20.14 10.52 -18.15
C GLU A 354 -21.44 9.82 -17.74
N ASP A 355 -21.48 8.49 -17.81
CA ASP A 355 -22.63 7.66 -17.45
C ASP A 355 -22.59 7.18 -15.98
N ALA A 356 -21.54 7.49 -15.22
CA ALA A 356 -21.42 7.05 -13.83
C ALA A 356 -22.42 7.83 -12.96
N LEU A 357 -23.37 7.10 -12.36
CA LEU A 357 -24.24 7.70 -11.35
C LEU A 357 -23.37 8.11 -10.15
N ASN A 358 -23.33 9.42 -9.88
CA ASN A 358 -22.74 10.00 -8.68
C ASN A 358 -23.44 9.43 -7.43
N GLY A 359 -23.04 8.26 -6.97
CA GLY A 359 -23.40 7.79 -5.65
C GLY A 359 -22.54 8.52 -4.65
N SER A 360 -23.09 9.55 -4.04
CA SER A 360 -22.53 10.11 -2.83
C SER A 360 -22.41 9.00 -1.79
N GLN A 361 -21.19 8.80 -1.29
CA GLN A 361 -20.79 7.92 -0.19
C GLN A 361 -20.71 6.44 -0.54
N ARG A 362 -19.49 5.92 -0.64
CA ARG A 362 -19.27 4.49 -0.84
C ARG A 362 -18.12 4.04 0.06
N PHE A 363 -18.53 3.21 1.02
CA PHE A 363 -17.75 2.67 2.12
C PHE A 363 -17.03 1.40 1.67
N THR A 364 -16.01 1.02 2.43
CA THR A 364 -15.25 -0.21 2.16
C THR A 364 -15.20 -1.07 3.40
N THR A 365 -15.18 -2.36 3.18
CA THR A 365 -15.03 -3.43 4.15
C THR A 365 -14.30 -4.52 3.39
N PHE A 366 -13.03 -4.84 3.60
CA PHE A 366 -12.31 -5.15 4.83
C PHE A 366 -10.87 -4.64 4.78
N ARG A 367 -10.22 -4.66 5.95
CA ARG A 367 -8.80 -4.36 6.17
C ARG A 367 -7.98 -5.64 6.15
N ASP A 368 -7.38 -5.96 5.00
CA ASP A 368 -6.12 -6.72 5.00
C ASP A 368 -4.99 -5.74 5.29
N ASN A 369 -5.07 -5.06 6.44
CA ASN A 369 -3.97 -4.22 6.88
C ASN A 369 -3.08 -5.06 7.78
N LYS A 370 -1.84 -5.24 7.36
CA LYS A 370 -0.78 -5.67 8.25
C LYS A 370 -0.60 -4.63 9.37
N TYR A 371 -0.34 -5.08 10.59
CA TYR A 371 -0.02 -4.22 11.73
C TYR A 371 1.36 -4.57 12.29
N VAL A 372 2.18 -3.57 12.55
CA VAL A 372 3.46 -3.75 13.26
C VAL A 372 3.23 -3.57 14.75
N VAL A 373 3.56 -4.59 15.53
CA VAL A 373 3.49 -4.57 17.00
C VAL A 373 4.89 -4.68 17.60
N VAL A 374 5.03 -4.14 18.82
CA VAL A 374 6.22 -4.33 19.64
C VAL A 374 5.83 -5.13 20.87
N ARG A 375 6.62 -6.14 21.23
CA ARG A 375 6.39 -6.92 22.45
C ARG A 375 6.48 -6.04 23.70
N LYS A 376 5.54 -6.23 24.61
CA LYS A 376 5.54 -5.55 25.89
C LYS A 376 6.81 -5.85 26.69
N GLY A 377 7.41 -4.78 27.23
CA GLY A 377 8.64 -4.87 28.03
C GLY A 377 9.93 -4.93 27.21
N TYR A 378 9.87 -4.80 25.88
CA TYR A 378 11.07 -4.48 25.09
C TYR A 378 11.56 -3.06 25.43
N GLU A 379 12.88 -2.87 25.49
CA GLU A 379 13.51 -1.63 25.99
C GLU A 379 13.42 -0.47 24.99
N HIS A 380 13.25 -0.76 23.69
CA HIS A 380 13.27 0.24 22.61
C HIS A 380 12.02 0.22 21.72
N PRO A 381 10.80 0.44 22.26
CA PRO A 381 9.56 0.41 21.46
C PRO A 381 9.51 1.46 20.34
N GLU A 382 10.30 2.52 20.45
CA GLU A 382 10.45 3.55 19.42
C GLU A 382 11.09 3.05 18.12
N ILE A 383 11.77 1.89 18.13
CA ILE A 383 12.53 1.39 16.97
C ILE A 383 11.66 1.26 15.71
N VAL A 384 10.39 0.89 15.86
CA VAL A 384 9.43 0.78 14.74
C VAL A 384 9.23 2.13 14.06
N MET A 385 9.06 3.21 14.82
CA MET A 385 8.84 4.56 14.28
C MET A 385 10.08 5.09 13.57
N LYS A 386 11.25 4.77 14.12
CA LYS A 386 12.55 5.15 13.55
C LYS A 386 12.81 4.40 12.24
N ILE A 387 12.55 3.09 12.19
CA ILE A 387 12.65 2.29 10.96
C ILE A 387 11.71 2.84 9.89
N ILE A 388 10.45 3.13 10.24
CA ILE A 388 9.48 3.68 9.29
C ILE A 388 9.96 5.05 8.78
N SER A 389 10.38 5.95 9.67
CA SER A 389 10.88 7.27 9.29
C SER A 389 12.10 7.20 8.38
N VAL A 390 13.05 6.29 8.66
CA VAL A 390 14.23 6.15 7.81
C VAL A 390 13.86 5.58 6.44
N LEU A 391 13.08 4.49 6.37
CA LEU A 391 12.83 3.75 5.12
C LEU A 391 11.75 4.37 4.22
N PHE A 392 10.79 5.11 4.78
CA PHE A 392 9.64 5.64 4.03
C PHE A 392 9.66 7.18 3.91
N ASP A 393 10.43 7.89 4.74
CA ASP A 393 10.65 9.33 4.59
C ASP A 393 12.08 9.64 4.12
N HIS A 394 13.08 9.44 4.99
CA HIS A 394 14.43 9.92 4.73
C HIS A 394 15.03 9.35 3.43
N THR A 395 14.99 8.03 3.22
CA THR A 395 15.54 7.39 2.01
C THR A 395 14.87 7.88 0.72
N ARG A 396 13.55 8.15 0.76
CA ARG A 396 12.74 8.48 -0.41
C ARG A 396 12.84 9.97 -0.80
N TYR A 397 12.91 10.86 0.20
CA TYR A 397 12.75 12.30 -0.02
C TYR A 397 13.97 13.15 0.34
N GLU A 398 14.92 12.65 1.14
CA GLU A 398 16.06 13.45 1.64
C GLU A 398 17.42 12.86 1.29
N ALA A 399 17.55 11.54 1.29
CA ALA A 399 18.82 10.84 1.17
C ALA A 399 19.44 11.04 -0.22
N LYS A 400 20.74 11.35 -0.22
CA LYS A 400 21.57 11.41 -1.44
C LYS A 400 22.45 10.17 -1.61
N ASP A 401 22.39 9.26 -0.65
CA ASP A 401 23.28 8.13 -0.49
C ASP A 401 22.51 6.81 -0.22
N ALA A 402 21.23 6.79 -0.61
CA ALA A 402 20.35 5.63 -0.52
C ALA A 402 20.26 4.86 -1.86
N ASP A 403 21.25 5.02 -2.75
CA ASP A 403 21.24 4.42 -4.10
C ASP A 403 21.00 2.91 -4.09
N GLU A 404 21.60 2.20 -3.13
CA GLU A 404 21.44 0.75 -2.98
C GLU A 404 19.99 0.39 -2.62
N VAL A 405 19.40 1.11 -1.67
CA VAL A 405 17.99 0.94 -1.26
C VAL A 405 17.05 1.27 -2.43
N ASN A 406 17.34 2.33 -3.18
CA ASN A 406 16.54 2.76 -4.32
C ASN A 406 16.64 1.78 -5.50
N SER A 407 17.79 1.11 -5.68
CA SER A 407 17.99 0.13 -6.75
C SER A 407 17.12 -1.12 -6.61
N TYR A 408 16.70 -1.47 -5.39
CA TYR A 408 15.87 -2.65 -5.12
C TYR A 408 14.52 -2.62 -5.84
N PHE A 409 13.97 -1.42 -6.07
CA PHE A 409 12.77 -1.26 -6.88
C PHE A 409 13.00 -1.72 -8.33
N ALA A 410 14.11 -1.28 -8.94
CA ALA A 410 14.47 -1.66 -10.31
C ALA A 410 14.84 -3.15 -10.44
N LEU A 411 15.32 -3.77 -9.37
CA LEU A 411 15.68 -5.18 -9.32
C LEU A 411 14.48 -6.10 -8.99
N ASN A 412 13.29 -5.53 -8.79
CA ASN A 412 12.09 -6.27 -8.39
C ASN A 412 12.30 -7.09 -7.10
N VAL A 413 13.05 -6.53 -6.14
CA VAL A 413 13.21 -7.10 -4.80
C VAL A 413 11.87 -6.99 -4.08
N ASP A 414 11.40 -8.13 -3.59
CA ASP A 414 10.09 -8.25 -2.96
C ASP A 414 10.05 -7.50 -1.60
N PRO A 415 8.94 -6.84 -1.25
CA PRO A 415 8.79 -6.14 0.04
C PRO A 415 9.10 -6.96 1.29
N THR A 416 8.95 -8.29 1.25
CA THR A 416 9.32 -9.21 2.34
C THR A 416 10.82 -9.15 2.69
N ALA A 417 11.67 -8.59 1.83
CA ALA A 417 13.09 -8.33 2.14
C ALA A 417 13.29 -7.22 3.20
N ARG A 418 12.27 -6.40 3.47
CA ARG A 418 12.33 -5.33 4.49
C ARG A 418 12.17 -5.95 5.89
N PRO A 419 12.79 -5.35 6.92
CA PRO A 419 12.54 -5.75 8.31
C PRO A 419 11.07 -5.62 8.71
N LEU A 420 10.39 -4.56 8.25
CA LEU A 420 8.95 -4.38 8.44
C LEU A 420 8.26 -4.59 7.10
N VAL A 421 7.53 -5.68 6.96
CA VAL A 421 6.81 -6.05 5.72
C VAL A 421 5.48 -5.28 5.63
N ILE A 422 5.60 -3.96 5.58
CA ILE A 422 4.49 -3.02 5.41
C ILE A 422 4.86 -1.99 4.33
N ASN A 423 3.87 -1.18 3.93
CA ASN A 423 4.10 0.04 3.17
C ASN A 423 3.62 1.27 3.95
N VAL A 424 4.33 2.39 3.81
CA VAL A 424 3.92 3.71 4.35
C VAL A 424 4.10 4.76 3.26
N ASP A 425 3.01 5.33 2.78
CA ASP A 425 3.01 6.41 1.79
C ASP A 425 1.69 7.20 1.87
N TYR A 426 1.63 8.37 1.22
CA TYR A 426 0.39 9.14 1.11
C TYR A 426 -0.69 8.37 0.35
N TYR A 427 -1.96 8.51 0.74
CA TYR A 427 -3.08 7.87 0.05
C TYR A 427 -3.09 8.24 -1.44
N GLU A 428 -2.82 9.51 -1.77
CA GLU A 428 -2.78 10.00 -3.16
C GLU A 428 -1.37 9.97 -3.79
N ALA A 429 -0.44 9.17 -3.27
CA ALA A 429 0.97 9.16 -3.72
C ALA A 429 1.11 9.03 -5.24
N THR A 430 0.33 8.15 -5.87
CA THR A 430 0.29 7.94 -7.33
C THR A 430 0.04 9.25 -8.08
N TYR A 431 -0.96 10.02 -7.66
CA TYR A 431 -1.36 11.26 -8.31
C TYR A 431 -0.36 12.38 -8.07
N LYS A 432 0.14 12.51 -6.82
CA LYS A 432 1.16 13.50 -6.46
C LYS A 432 2.44 13.33 -7.27
N VAL A 433 2.92 12.08 -7.40
CA VAL A 433 4.10 11.73 -8.21
C VAL A 433 3.89 12.12 -9.68
N THR A 434 2.75 11.74 -10.28
CA THR A 434 2.46 12.10 -11.68
C THR A 434 2.35 13.60 -11.88
N GLU A 435 1.71 14.35 -10.98
CA GLU A 435 1.64 15.80 -11.08
C GLU A 435 3.02 16.46 -11.06
N ASN A 436 3.91 15.99 -10.19
CA ASN A 436 5.27 16.53 -10.09
C ASN A 436 6.08 16.21 -11.36
N ILE A 437 5.96 15.00 -11.90
CA ILE A 437 6.58 14.63 -13.19
C ILE A 437 6.04 15.53 -14.31
N ARG A 438 4.72 15.71 -14.43
CA ARG A 438 4.09 16.60 -15.42
C ARG A 438 4.54 18.06 -15.26
N LYS A 439 4.66 18.56 -14.02
CA LYS A 439 5.17 19.91 -13.74
C LYS A 439 6.63 20.04 -14.19
N ALA A 440 7.47 19.04 -13.96
CA ALA A 440 8.87 19.04 -14.38
C ALA A 440 9.01 18.96 -15.91
N LEU A 441 8.27 18.08 -16.59
CA LEU A 441 8.26 17.94 -18.06
C LEU A 441 7.85 19.26 -18.74
N ASN A 442 6.94 20.01 -18.12
CA ASN A 442 6.50 21.32 -18.61
C ASN A 442 7.39 22.49 -18.15
N GLY A 443 8.52 22.23 -17.49
CA GLY A 443 9.45 23.25 -16.99
C GLY A 443 8.91 24.14 -15.87
N LYS A 444 7.81 23.74 -15.20
CA LYS A 444 7.19 24.50 -14.09
C LYS A 444 7.94 24.32 -12.77
N ILE A 445 8.61 23.19 -12.58
CA ILE A 445 9.51 22.92 -11.45
C ILE A 445 10.86 22.41 -11.95
N SER A 446 11.89 22.47 -11.10
CA SER A 446 13.20 21.93 -11.43
C SER A 446 13.19 20.40 -11.34
N VAL A 447 13.80 19.72 -12.30
CA VAL A 447 14.01 18.26 -12.27
C VAL A 447 14.80 17.83 -11.03
N ASN A 448 15.66 18.70 -10.48
CA ASN A 448 16.42 18.43 -9.26
C ASN A 448 15.59 18.51 -7.98
N SER A 449 14.34 18.96 -8.07
CA SER A 449 13.39 18.97 -6.93
C SER A 449 12.53 17.71 -6.84
N LEU A 450 12.64 16.82 -7.83
CA LEU A 450 11.97 15.53 -7.82
C LEU A 450 12.65 14.59 -6.81
N SER A 451 11.84 13.80 -6.10
CA SER A 451 12.31 12.63 -5.34
C SER A 451 12.98 11.61 -6.27
N ALA A 452 13.71 10.64 -5.70
CA ALA A 452 14.41 9.62 -6.49
C ALA A 452 13.47 8.84 -7.43
N ILE A 453 12.29 8.46 -6.92
CA ILE A 453 11.28 7.74 -7.71
C ILE A 453 10.67 8.60 -8.81
N GLU A 454 10.32 9.86 -8.50
CA GLU A 454 9.80 10.80 -9.49
C GLU A 454 10.83 11.09 -10.58
N LYS A 455 12.11 11.20 -10.21
CA LYS A 455 13.21 11.44 -11.15
C LYS A 455 13.39 10.26 -12.11
N SER A 456 13.32 9.03 -11.59
CA SER A 456 13.39 7.81 -12.41
C SER A 456 12.26 7.75 -13.44
N TYR A 457 11.00 7.98 -13.02
CA TYR A 457 9.87 8.03 -13.95
C TYR A 457 9.94 9.21 -14.91
N TYR A 458 10.41 10.39 -14.46
CA TYR A 458 10.64 11.55 -15.32
C TYR A 458 11.61 11.22 -16.46
N ASP A 459 12.75 10.59 -16.14
CA ASP A 459 13.76 10.26 -17.13
C ASP A 459 13.22 9.26 -18.17
N ALA A 460 12.50 8.22 -17.74
CA ALA A 460 11.84 7.27 -18.62
C ALA A 460 10.79 7.94 -19.54
N CYS A 461 9.91 8.78 -18.95
CA CYS A 461 8.92 9.53 -19.71
C CYS A 461 9.56 10.52 -20.70
N SER A 462 10.66 11.17 -20.33
CA SER A 462 11.41 12.08 -21.21
C SER A 462 12.02 11.33 -22.38
N ASN A 463 12.65 10.16 -22.13
CA ASN A 463 13.23 9.33 -23.18
C ASN A 463 12.18 8.91 -24.22
N TYR A 464 11.01 8.47 -23.75
CA TYR A 464 9.87 8.14 -24.60
C TYR A 464 9.44 9.33 -25.48
N LEU A 465 9.16 10.48 -24.85
CA LEU A 465 8.70 11.69 -25.54
C LEU A 465 9.70 12.23 -26.57
N GLU A 466 10.99 12.08 -26.31
CA GLU A 466 12.06 12.56 -27.19
C GLU A 466 12.44 11.55 -28.28
N GLY A 467 11.86 10.34 -28.26
CA GLY A 467 12.11 9.27 -29.23
C GLY A 467 13.53 8.72 -29.18
N ARG A 468 14.21 8.78 -28.02
CA ARG A 468 15.63 8.41 -27.89
C ARG A 468 15.78 6.97 -27.40
N ASN A 469 16.07 6.02 -28.30
CA ASN A 469 16.28 4.60 -27.96
C ASN A 469 15.18 4.05 -27.03
N VAL A 470 13.92 4.36 -27.36
CA VAL A 470 12.75 4.05 -26.53
C VAL A 470 12.70 2.56 -26.21
N THR A 471 12.74 2.23 -24.92
CA THR A 471 12.50 0.86 -24.44
C THR A 471 11.03 0.65 -24.12
N ALA A 472 10.62 -0.61 -23.91
CA ALA A 472 9.26 -0.88 -23.46
C ALA A 472 9.01 -0.35 -22.05
N GLU A 473 10.03 -0.31 -21.18
CA GLU A 473 9.94 0.33 -19.87
C GLU A 473 9.69 1.84 -19.98
N ASP A 474 10.34 2.53 -20.92
CA ASP A 474 10.10 3.95 -21.18
C ASP A 474 8.64 4.19 -21.64
N TRP A 475 8.16 3.35 -22.57
CA TRP A 475 6.77 3.38 -23.05
C TRP A 475 5.77 3.10 -21.92
N ALA A 476 6.01 2.06 -21.12
CA ALA A 476 5.14 1.64 -20.03
C ALA A 476 5.09 2.70 -18.93
N ALA A 477 6.23 3.30 -18.57
CA ALA A 477 6.31 4.41 -17.64
C ALA A 477 5.48 5.60 -18.12
N TYR A 478 5.60 5.97 -19.40
CA TYR A 478 4.84 7.07 -19.99
C TYR A 478 3.33 6.77 -20.04
N LYS A 479 2.92 5.64 -20.62
CA LYS A 479 1.49 5.28 -20.75
C LYS A 479 0.83 5.09 -19.38
N SER A 480 1.53 4.57 -18.38
CA SER A 480 0.98 4.42 -17.02
C SER A 480 0.91 5.74 -16.28
N ARG A 481 2.02 6.47 -16.15
CA ARG A 481 2.09 7.69 -15.32
C ARG A 481 1.50 8.90 -16.01
N ILE A 482 1.73 9.09 -17.31
CA ILE A 482 1.37 10.34 -18.01
C ILE A 482 0.04 10.23 -18.74
N SER A 483 -0.24 9.12 -19.43
CA SER A 483 -1.54 8.90 -20.09
C SER A 483 -2.60 8.47 -19.06
N ALA A 484 -2.46 7.31 -18.44
CA ALA A 484 -3.51 6.72 -17.61
C ALA A 484 -3.78 7.51 -16.30
N VAL A 485 -2.78 7.71 -15.44
CA VAL A 485 -2.97 8.56 -14.24
C VAL A 485 -3.29 10.01 -14.64
N GLY A 486 -2.80 10.43 -15.80
CA GLY A 486 -3.12 11.71 -16.40
C GLY A 486 -4.61 11.94 -16.62
N LEU A 487 -5.30 10.96 -17.22
CA LEU A 487 -6.74 11.00 -17.42
C LEU A 487 -7.50 11.14 -16.09
N LEU A 488 -7.03 10.48 -15.04
CA LEU A 488 -7.64 10.59 -13.70
C LEU A 488 -7.45 12.00 -13.13
N ILE A 489 -6.26 12.58 -13.25
CA ILE A 489 -5.98 13.95 -12.80
C ILE A 489 -6.80 14.97 -13.61
N ASP A 490 -6.80 14.84 -14.94
CA ASP A 490 -7.48 15.77 -15.84
C ASP A 490 -9.02 15.65 -15.75
N GLY A 491 -9.52 14.46 -15.40
CA GLY A 491 -10.91 14.18 -15.07
C GLY A 491 -11.32 14.54 -13.64
N ASP A 492 -10.44 15.20 -12.88
CA ASP A 492 -10.65 15.60 -11.48
C ASP A 492 -11.09 14.45 -10.55
N TYR A 493 -10.60 13.24 -10.81
CA TYR A 493 -10.87 12.09 -9.95
C TYR A 493 -10.45 12.39 -8.52
N LYS A 494 -11.34 12.08 -7.58
CA LYS A 494 -11.07 12.14 -6.15
C LYS A 494 -11.17 10.73 -5.58
N PRO A 495 -10.10 10.22 -4.94
CA PRO A 495 -10.19 9.00 -4.17
C PRO A 495 -11.38 9.06 -3.21
N PRO A 496 -12.21 8.00 -3.14
CA PRO A 496 -13.32 7.97 -2.22
C PRO A 496 -12.81 8.06 -0.77
N VAL A 497 -13.49 8.83 0.07
CA VAL A 497 -13.24 8.80 1.51
C VAL A 497 -13.72 7.44 2.01
N ARG A 498 -12.77 6.57 2.36
CA ARG A 498 -13.05 5.28 2.98
C ARG A 498 -13.56 5.54 4.39
N LYS A 499 -14.72 4.95 4.75
CA LYS A 499 -14.95 4.63 6.15
C LYS A 499 -14.72 3.15 6.39
N TYR A 500 -13.94 2.85 7.41
CA TYR A 500 -13.70 1.50 7.87
C TYR A 500 -14.79 1.11 8.88
N LEU A 501 -15.33 -0.10 8.73
CA LEU A 501 -16.04 -0.74 9.84
C LEU A 501 -15.00 -1.05 10.92
N GLU A 502 -15.23 -0.58 12.14
CA GLU A 502 -14.26 -0.61 13.23
C GLU A 502 -13.98 -2.04 13.74
N ASP A 503 -14.73 -2.50 14.75
CA ASP A 503 -14.57 -3.80 15.42
C ASP A 503 -15.43 -4.92 14.80
N THR A 504 -16.08 -4.66 13.67
CA THR A 504 -16.97 -5.61 13.01
C THR A 504 -16.21 -6.69 12.25
N ASP A 505 -16.43 -7.94 12.62
CA ASP A 505 -16.27 -9.07 11.70
C ASP A 505 -17.45 -9.10 10.71
N GLY A 506 -17.39 -8.21 9.72
CA GLY A 506 -18.38 -8.17 8.64
C GLY A 506 -17.90 -8.89 7.38
N GLU A 507 -16.83 -9.70 7.49
CA GLU A 507 -16.24 -10.39 6.35
C GLU A 507 -17.29 -11.35 5.81
N ILE A 508 -17.54 -11.29 4.50
CA ILE A 508 -18.56 -12.15 3.90
C ILE A 508 -18.06 -13.60 3.97
N PRO A 509 -18.79 -14.52 4.64
CA PRO A 509 -18.40 -15.93 4.72
C PRO A 509 -18.22 -16.54 3.33
N GLU A 510 -17.25 -17.44 3.17
CA GLU A 510 -16.92 -18.05 1.88
C GLU A 510 -18.12 -18.74 1.20
N ALA A 511 -19.02 -19.32 1.99
CA ALA A 511 -20.27 -19.90 1.47
C ALA A 511 -21.16 -18.86 0.79
N LEU A 512 -21.28 -17.66 1.37
CA LEU A 512 -22.06 -16.55 0.81
C LEU A 512 -21.35 -15.94 -0.41
N LYS A 513 -20.02 -15.76 -0.36
CA LYS A 513 -19.20 -15.34 -1.52
C LYS A 513 -19.38 -16.30 -2.71
N THR A 514 -19.33 -17.61 -2.45
CA THR A 514 -19.54 -18.65 -3.47
C THR A 514 -20.96 -18.64 -4.03
N LEU A 515 -21.99 -18.48 -3.19
CA LEU A 515 -23.39 -18.38 -3.63
C LEU A 515 -23.59 -17.18 -4.57
N GLU A 516 -23.07 -16.02 -4.17
CA GLU A 516 -23.12 -14.78 -4.94
C GLU A 516 -22.44 -14.94 -6.31
N LYS A 517 -21.15 -15.30 -6.30
CA LYS A 517 -20.35 -15.45 -7.53
C LYS A 517 -21.01 -16.39 -8.53
N ASN A 518 -21.47 -17.55 -8.07
CA ASN A 518 -22.14 -18.53 -8.94
C ASN A 518 -23.45 -18.00 -9.51
N THR A 519 -24.24 -17.28 -8.71
CA THR A 519 -25.50 -16.69 -9.16
C THR A 519 -25.25 -15.63 -10.22
N PHE A 520 -24.31 -14.71 -9.99
CA PHE A 520 -24.01 -13.62 -10.92
C PHE A 520 -23.56 -14.18 -12.27
N ILE A 521 -22.63 -15.14 -12.27
CA ILE A 521 -22.18 -15.81 -13.50
C ILE A 521 -23.36 -16.49 -14.23
N GLN A 522 -24.24 -17.19 -13.50
CA GLN A 522 -25.38 -17.86 -14.13
C GLN A 522 -26.39 -16.90 -14.75
N ILE A 523 -26.64 -15.74 -14.13
CA ILE A 523 -27.50 -14.68 -14.68
C ILE A 523 -26.85 -14.07 -15.92
N ILE A 524 -25.57 -13.69 -15.85
CA ILE A 524 -24.84 -13.10 -16.99
C ILE A 524 -24.85 -14.04 -18.20
N MET A 525 -24.60 -15.34 -17.98
CA MET A 525 -24.61 -16.35 -19.04
C MET A 525 -26.02 -16.73 -19.54
N GLY A 526 -27.09 -16.17 -18.97
CA GLY A 526 -28.47 -16.53 -19.31
C GLY A 526 -28.89 -17.95 -18.88
N LYS A 527 -28.11 -18.63 -18.02
CA LYS A 527 -28.47 -19.94 -17.45
C LYS A 527 -29.59 -19.82 -16.42
N LYS A 528 -29.71 -18.65 -15.80
CA LYS A 528 -30.80 -18.24 -14.92
C LYS A 528 -31.40 -16.93 -15.44
N PRO A 529 -32.73 -16.77 -15.41
CA PRO A 529 -33.36 -15.49 -15.75
C PRO A 529 -33.02 -14.43 -14.71
N LEU A 530 -33.12 -13.14 -15.07
CA LEU A 530 -32.84 -12.04 -14.16
C LEU A 530 -33.70 -12.05 -12.89
N ASP A 531 -34.96 -12.52 -12.99
CA ASP A 531 -35.87 -12.64 -11.84
C ASP A 531 -35.35 -13.63 -10.76
N TYR A 532 -34.43 -14.54 -11.11
CA TYR A 532 -33.77 -15.41 -10.13
C TYR A 532 -32.90 -14.63 -9.13
N PHE A 533 -32.54 -13.37 -9.42
CA PHE A 533 -31.86 -12.50 -8.47
C PHE A 533 -32.66 -12.35 -7.17
N ASP A 534 -33.99 -12.26 -7.24
CA ASP A 534 -34.82 -12.09 -6.05
C ASP A 534 -34.76 -13.34 -5.16
N GLU A 535 -34.77 -14.53 -5.76
CA GLU A 535 -34.54 -15.80 -5.06
C GLU A 535 -33.14 -15.87 -4.43
N PHE A 536 -32.12 -15.37 -5.13
CA PHE A 536 -30.76 -15.28 -4.59
C PHE A 536 -30.68 -14.40 -3.35
N VAL A 537 -31.32 -13.23 -3.37
CA VAL A 537 -31.35 -12.32 -2.21
C VAL A 537 -31.98 -13.00 -1.01
N GLU A 538 -33.13 -13.68 -1.19
CA GLU A 538 -33.77 -14.47 -0.13
C GLU A 538 -32.81 -15.54 0.42
N LEU A 539 -32.20 -16.34 -0.47
CA LEU A 539 -31.26 -17.40 -0.09
C LEU A 539 -30.01 -16.87 0.63
N TRP A 540 -29.48 -15.72 0.22
CA TRP A 540 -28.30 -15.10 0.83
C TRP A 540 -28.60 -14.69 2.28
N TYR A 541 -29.76 -14.07 2.52
CA TYR A 541 -30.20 -13.73 3.87
C TYR A 541 -30.50 -14.98 4.72
N GLU A 542 -31.13 -16.01 4.16
CA GLU A 542 -31.41 -17.27 4.86
C GLU A 542 -30.16 -18.05 5.27
N GLN A 543 -29.03 -17.87 4.57
CA GLN A 543 -27.77 -18.59 4.80
C GLN A 543 -26.81 -17.86 5.75
N GLY A 544 -27.30 -16.90 6.55
CA GLY A 544 -26.49 -16.18 7.54
C GLY A 544 -26.23 -14.72 7.19
N GLY A 545 -26.61 -14.27 5.99
CA GLY A 545 -26.44 -12.89 5.57
C GLY A 545 -27.25 -11.90 6.41
N LYS A 546 -28.36 -12.35 7.01
CA LYS A 546 -29.18 -11.51 7.90
C LYS A 546 -28.46 -11.21 9.20
N GLU A 547 -27.97 -12.23 9.88
CA GLU A 547 -27.20 -12.10 11.12
C GLU A 547 -25.97 -11.23 10.89
N LEU A 548 -25.26 -11.45 9.77
CA LEU A 548 -24.10 -10.64 9.39
C LEU A 548 -24.46 -9.16 9.15
N THR A 549 -25.56 -8.89 8.45
CA THR A 549 -26.05 -7.52 8.21
C THR A 549 -26.43 -6.83 9.52
N GLU A 550 -27.05 -7.54 10.45
CA GLU A 550 -27.42 -7.02 11.76
C GLU A 550 -26.17 -6.69 12.59
N GLN A 551 -25.18 -7.58 12.62
CA GLN A 551 -23.88 -7.35 13.28
C GLN A 551 -23.18 -6.09 12.73
N VAL A 552 -23.07 -5.98 11.40
CA VAL A 552 -22.46 -4.81 10.75
C VAL A 552 -23.20 -3.52 11.09
N ARG A 553 -24.52 -3.55 11.24
CA ARG A 553 -25.32 -2.36 11.60
C ARG A 553 -25.13 -1.95 13.04
N GLU A 554 -24.96 -2.88 13.97
CA GLU A 554 -24.74 -2.57 15.39
C GLU A 554 -23.42 -1.82 15.59
N ASP A 555 -22.41 -2.16 14.80
CA ASP A 555 -21.06 -1.59 14.95
C ASP A 555 -20.86 -0.26 14.21
N VAL A 556 -21.72 0.08 13.23
CA VAL A 556 -21.73 1.39 12.57
C VAL A 556 -22.55 2.44 13.34
N GLY A 557 -23.29 1.99 14.37
CA GLY A 557 -24.34 2.74 15.09
C GLY A 557 -23.89 3.76 16.13
#